data_AF-A0A734TYZ9-F1
#
_entry.id   AF-A0A734TYZ9-F1
#
_cell.length_a   1.000
_cell.length_b   1.000
_cell.length_c   1.000
_cell.angle_alpha   90.00
_cell.angle_beta   90.00
_cell.angle_gamma   90.00
#
_symmetry.space_group_name_H-M   'P 1'
#
loop_
_entity.id
_entity.type
_entity.pdbx_description
1 polymer ?
#
loop_
_entity_poly.entity_id
_entity_poly.type
_entity_poly.pdbx_seq_one_letter_code
_entity_poly.pdbx_strand_id
1 'polypeptide(L)'
;MHIQQELDEELNNLFDTIRKKSSIRPPIEIEKNLTLIDDFALKCSKFRGCLVDYIQENDNRLSLRLRNRLRAVDIMQKEIVSCLECFLSGDIKSAYDSFESML
;
A
#
# COMPACT_ATOMS: atom_id res chain seq x y z
N MET A 1 -22.86 -15.63 -11.10
CA MET A 1 -23.26 -15.25 -9.73
C MET A 1 -22.30 -15.83 -8.68
N HIS A 2 -21.98 -17.13 -8.72
CA HIS A 2 -21.02 -17.77 -7.78
C HIS A 2 -19.62 -17.15 -7.73
N ILE A 3 -19.06 -16.75 -8.86
CA ILE A 3 -17.70 -16.19 -8.95
C ILE A 3 -17.55 -14.86 -8.20
N GLN A 4 -18.60 -14.03 -8.17
CA GLN A 4 -18.53 -12.72 -7.50
C GLN A 4 -18.57 -12.90 -5.98
N GLN A 5 -19.42 -13.81 -5.50
CA GLN A 5 -19.55 -14.13 -4.07
C GLN A 5 -18.24 -14.69 -3.51
N GLU A 6 -17.58 -15.58 -4.26
CA GLU A 6 -16.28 -16.13 -3.89
C GLU A 6 -15.19 -15.05 -3.78
N LEU A 7 -15.12 -14.12 -4.75
CA LEU A 7 -14.18 -13.01 -4.71
C LEU A 7 -14.46 -12.06 -3.53
N ASP A 8 -15.74 -11.81 -3.22
CA ASP A 8 -16.13 -10.94 -2.11
C ASP A 8 -15.72 -11.56 -0.77
N GLU A 9 -15.86 -12.89 -0.61
CA GLU A 9 -15.37 -13.63 0.57
C GLU A 9 -13.83 -13.57 0.67
N GLU A 10 -13.12 -13.78 -0.44
CA GLU A 10 -11.65 -13.65 -0.50
C GLU A 10 -11.19 -12.24 -0.07
N LEU A 11 -11.88 -11.19 -0.55
CA LEU A 11 -11.60 -9.80 -0.20
C LEU A 11 -11.87 -9.51 1.28
N ASN A 12 -12.99 -10.01 1.81
CA ASN A 12 -13.31 -9.86 3.24
C ASN A 12 -12.22 -10.50 4.11
N ASN A 13 -11.77 -11.71 3.76
CA ASN A 13 -10.69 -12.39 4.47
C ASN A 13 -9.36 -11.62 4.40
N LEU A 14 -9.03 -11.05 3.23
CA LEU A 14 -7.86 -10.19 3.07
C LEU A 14 -7.96 -8.95 3.97
N PHE A 15 -9.08 -8.23 3.93
CA PHE A 15 -9.25 -7.00 4.73
C PHE A 15 -9.25 -7.28 6.22
N ASP A 16 -9.81 -8.40 6.67
CA ASP A 16 -9.73 -8.81 8.06
C ASP A 16 -8.31 -9.14 8.49
N THR A 17 -7.52 -9.77 7.60
CA THR A 17 -6.09 -10.02 7.84
C THR A 17 -5.31 -8.71 7.97
N ILE A 18 -5.54 -7.77 7.05
CA ILE A 18 -4.90 -6.44 7.07
C ILE A 18 -5.30 -5.67 8.32
N ARG A 19 -6.58 -5.68 8.70
CA ARG A 19 -7.06 -5.00 9.92
C ARG A 19 -6.43 -5.59 11.17
N LYS A 20 -6.26 -6.91 11.25
CA LYS A 20 -5.65 -7.59 12.40
C LYS A 20 -4.14 -7.36 12.51
N LYS A 21 -3.42 -7.39 11.39
CA LYS A 21 -1.93 -7.31 11.35
C LYS A 21 -1.37 -5.89 11.23
N SER A 22 -2.09 -4.96 10.62
CA SER A 22 -1.55 -3.63 10.31
C SER A 22 -1.93 -2.56 11.35
N SER A 23 -1.00 -1.64 11.60
CA SER A 23 -1.26 -0.38 12.32
C SER A 23 -1.97 0.66 11.44
N ILE A 24 -2.50 0.24 10.28
CA ILE A 24 -3.17 1.09 9.29
C ILE A 24 -4.65 1.06 9.59
N ARG A 25 -5.01 1.59 10.75
CA ARG A 25 -6.40 1.71 11.18
C ARG A 25 -6.77 3.18 11.21
N PRO A 26 -7.90 3.58 10.63
CA PRO A 26 -8.42 4.93 10.83
C PRO A 26 -8.74 5.18 12.32
N PRO A 27 -8.49 6.40 12.84
CA PRO A 27 -7.77 7.50 12.18
C PRO A 27 -6.27 7.18 12.04
N ILE A 28 -5.70 7.48 10.88
CA ILE A 28 -4.27 7.28 10.63
C ILE A 28 -3.50 8.47 11.22
N GLU A 29 -2.85 8.26 12.35
CA GLU A 29 -2.01 9.27 13.02
C GLU A 29 -0.54 9.02 12.74
N ILE A 30 0.26 10.07 12.58
CA ILE A 30 1.72 9.96 12.44
C ILE A 30 2.30 9.49 13.77
N GLU A 31 3.10 8.42 13.75
CA GLU A 31 3.77 7.95 14.97
C GLU A 31 4.70 9.03 15.54
N LYS A 32 4.66 9.27 16.87
CA LYS A 32 5.26 10.44 17.53
C LYS A 32 6.74 10.70 17.25
N ASN A 33 7.49 9.70 16.81
CA ASN A 33 8.94 9.77 16.57
C ASN A 33 9.31 9.69 15.10
N LEU A 34 8.33 9.73 14.20
CA LEU A 34 8.55 9.62 12.76
C LEU A 34 8.19 10.92 12.05
N THR A 35 8.92 11.23 10.98
CA THR A 35 8.49 12.25 10.02
C THR A 35 7.27 11.74 9.25
N LEU A 36 6.55 12.64 8.58
CA LEU A 36 5.44 12.27 7.69
C LEU A 36 5.88 11.22 6.64
N ILE A 37 7.07 11.40 6.06
CA ILE A 37 7.60 10.53 5.00
C ILE A 37 7.97 9.16 5.58
N ASP A 38 8.68 9.12 6.71
CA ASP A 38 9.09 7.87 7.35
C ASP A 38 7.88 7.05 7.79
N ASP A 39 6.89 7.71 8.40
CA ASP A 39 5.65 7.10 8.85
C ASP A 39 4.83 6.54 7.67
N PHE A 40 4.71 7.31 6.58
CA PHE A 40 4.08 6.86 5.34
C PHE A 40 4.78 5.63 4.76
N ALA A 41 6.10 5.68 4.59
CA ALA A 41 6.89 4.58 4.04
C ALA A 41 6.79 3.31 4.91
N LEU A 42 6.81 3.47 6.24
CA LEU A 42 6.65 2.35 7.17
C LEU A 42 5.26 1.71 7.06
N LYS A 43 4.20 2.52 7.02
CA LYS A 43 2.83 2.02 6.87
C LYS A 43 2.61 1.33 5.52
N CYS A 44 3.08 1.89 4.41
CA CYS A 44 3.03 1.23 3.10
C CYS A 44 3.79 -0.10 3.11
N SER A 45 4.94 -0.17 3.77
CA SER A 45 5.71 -1.41 3.92
C SER A 45 4.96 -2.47 4.74
N LYS A 46 4.32 -2.08 5.85
CA LYS A 46 3.44 -2.97 6.64
C LYS A 46 2.24 -3.46 5.82
N PHE A 47 1.60 -2.58 5.04
CA PHE A 47 0.50 -2.95 4.14
C PHE A 47 0.94 -3.99 3.11
N ARG A 48 2.06 -3.71 2.44
CA ARG A 48 2.64 -4.62 1.46
C ARG A 48 2.98 -5.98 2.08
N GLY A 49 3.54 -5.99 3.29
CA GLY A 49 3.77 -7.21 4.06
C GLY A 49 2.50 -8.05 4.22
N CYS A 50 1.37 -7.43 4.59
CA CYS A 50 0.09 -8.12 4.70
C CYS A 50 -0.38 -8.73 3.36
N LEU A 51 -0.16 -8.04 2.23
CA LEU A 51 -0.47 -8.57 0.90
C LEU A 51 0.42 -9.76 0.54
N VAL A 52 1.72 -9.67 0.82
CA VAL A 52 2.68 -10.76 0.58
C VAL A 52 2.34 -11.98 1.41
N ASP A 53 2.06 -11.82 2.71
CA ASP A 53 1.61 -12.89 3.59
C ASP A 53 0.36 -13.57 3.01
N TYR A 54 -0.66 -12.80 2.64
CA TYR A 54 -1.89 -13.34 2.06
C TYR A 54 -1.61 -14.15 0.79
N ILE A 55 -0.75 -13.65 -0.10
CA ILE A 55 -0.36 -14.34 -1.35
C ILE A 55 0.41 -15.64 -1.08
N GLN A 56 1.18 -15.71 0.01
CA GLN A 56 1.93 -16.90 0.39
C GLN A 56 1.05 -17.94 1.08
N GLU A 57 0.08 -17.49 1.86
CA GLU A 57 -0.85 -18.33 2.62
C GLU A 57 -2.03 -18.85 1.76
N ASN A 58 -2.27 -18.29 0.57
CA ASN A 58 -3.42 -18.61 -0.29
C ASN A 58 -2.98 -18.83 -1.76
N ASP A 59 -3.56 -19.84 -2.41
CA ASP A 59 -3.42 -20.10 -3.85
C ASP A 59 -4.79 -19.98 -4.55
N ASN A 60 -5.34 -18.77 -4.51
CA ASN A 60 -6.68 -18.45 -5.01
C ASN A 60 -6.67 -17.32 -6.04
N ARG A 61 -7.84 -16.99 -6.59
CA ARG A 61 -7.93 -15.99 -7.67
C ARG A 61 -7.49 -14.60 -7.22
N LEU A 62 -7.85 -14.18 -6.01
CA LEU A 62 -7.41 -12.92 -5.46
C LEU A 62 -5.87 -12.87 -5.31
N SER A 63 -5.24 -13.94 -4.83
CA SER A 63 -3.78 -14.02 -4.68
C SER A 63 -3.05 -13.78 -6.01
N LEU A 64 -3.53 -14.36 -7.11
CA LEU A 64 -2.97 -14.15 -8.45
C LEU A 64 -3.13 -12.70 -8.91
N ARG A 65 -4.29 -12.08 -8.64
CA ARG A 65 -4.53 -10.66 -8.95
C ARG A 65 -3.63 -9.74 -8.12
N LEU A 66 -3.43 -10.05 -6.84
CA LEU A 66 -2.58 -9.27 -5.94
C LEU A 66 -1.11 -9.33 -6.35
N ARG A 67 -0.60 -10.47 -6.82
CA ARG A 67 0.77 -10.58 -7.37
C ARG A 67 1.02 -9.53 -8.47
N ASN A 68 0.06 -9.35 -9.37
CA ASN A 68 0.16 -8.36 -10.45
C ASN A 68 0.06 -6.91 -9.93
N ARG A 69 -0.61 -6.68 -8.81
CA ARG A 69 -0.78 -5.34 -8.21
C ARG A 69 0.34 -4.95 -7.24
N LEU A 70 1.06 -5.89 -6.66
CA LEU A 70 2.16 -5.63 -5.74
C LEU A 70 3.22 -4.69 -6.35
N ARG A 71 3.55 -4.88 -7.63
CA ARG A 71 4.50 -4.01 -8.33
C ARG A 71 4.00 -2.57 -8.43
N ALA A 72 2.71 -2.38 -8.72
CA ALA A 72 2.11 -1.05 -8.76
C ALA A 72 2.14 -0.38 -7.38
N VAL A 73 1.85 -1.14 -6.31
CA VAL A 73 1.95 -0.62 -4.93
C VAL A 73 3.38 -0.17 -4.59
N ASP A 74 4.39 -0.92 -4.99
CA ASP A 74 5.81 -0.57 -4.77
C ASP A 74 6.20 0.72 -5.52
N ILE A 75 5.77 0.85 -6.78
CA ILE A 75 6.01 2.07 -7.58
C ILE A 75 5.30 3.26 -6.93
N MET A 76 4.01 3.15 -6.62
CA MET A 76 3.25 4.23 -5.98
C MET A 76 3.90 4.68 -4.67
N GLN A 77 4.34 3.74 -3.81
CA GLN A 77 5.02 4.09 -2.57
C GLN A 77 6.28 4.91 -2.83
N LYS A 78 7.14 4.47 -3.76
CA LYS A 78 8.41 5.14 -4.07
C LYS A 78 8.20 6.54 -4.65
N GLU A 79 7.30 6.66 -5.61
CA GLU A 79 7.05 7.94 -6.28
C GLU A 79 6.35 8.94 -5.35
N ILE A 80 5.46 8.49 -4.46
CA ILE A 80 4.86 9.38 -3.43
C ILE A 80 5.93 9.85 -2.45
N VAL A 81 6.83 8.97 -1.99
CA VAL A 81 7.95 9.37 -1.12
C VAL A 81 8.82 10.41 -1.81
N SER A 82 9.25 10.15 -3.05
CA SER A 82 10.05 11.09 -3.85
C SER A 82 9.34 12.43 -4.04
N CYS A 83 8.05 12.41 -4.38
CA CYS A 83 7.22 13.60 -4.52
C CYS A 83 7.21 14.44 -3.23
N LEU A 84 7.01 13.80 -2.07
CA LEU A 84 6.99 14.48 -0.78
C LEU A 84 8.37 15.05 -0.41
N GLU A 85 9.44 14.31 -0.65
CA GLU A 85 10.83 14.76 -0.41
C GLU A 85 11.16 15.99 -1.26
N CYS A 86 10.90 15.93 -2.57
CA CYS A 86 11.11 17.06 -3.48
C CYS A 86 10.27 18.29 -3.05
N PHE A 87 8.98 18.09 -2.77
CA PHE A 87 8.09 19.17 -2.36
C PHE A 87 8.57 19.87 -1.08
N LEU A 88 8.93 19.10 -0.05
CA LEU A 88 9.37 19.65 1.24
C LEU A 88 10.76 20.28 1.18
N SER A 89 11.60 19.89 0.22
CA SER A 89 12.89 20.54 -0.05
C SER A 89 12.78 21.84 -0.86
N GLY A 90 11.60 22.15 -1.39
CA GLY A 90 11.36 23.31 -2.26
C GLY A 90 11.60 23.05 -3.75
N ASP A 91 11.96 21.82 -4.14
CA ASP A 91 12.05 21.41 -5.54
C ASP A 91 10.66 21.02 -6.08
N ILE A 92 9.86 22.05 -6.35
CA ILE A 92 8.48 21.88 -6.80
C ILE A 92 8.42 21.16 -8.16
N LYS A 93 9.36 21.43 -9.07
CA LYS A 93 9.37 20.81 -10.40
C LYS A 93 9.54 19.29 -10.27
N SER A 94 10.56 18.84 -9.56
CA SER A 94 10.79 17.41 -9.40
C SER A 94 9.67 16.72 -8.61
N ALA A 95 9.00 17.43 -7.71
CA ALA A 95 7.80 16.91 -7.05
C ALA A 95 6.69 16.57 -8.05
N TYR A 96 6.41 17.46 -9.02
CA TYR A 96 5.44 17.20 -10.09
C TYR A 96 5.91 16.09 -11.03
N ASP A 97 7.19 16.09 -11.42
CA ASP A 97 7.74 15.03 -12.28
C ASP A 97 7.56 13.63 -11.63
N SER A 98 7.84 13.50 -10.31
CA SER A 98 7.61 12.26 -9.56
C SER A 98 6.13 11.90 -9.44
N PHE A 99 5.25 12.89 -9.23
CA PHE A 99 3.82 12.63 -9.18
C PHE A 99 3.26 12.12 -10.52
N GLU A 100 3.70 12.68 -11.64
CA GLU A 100 3.31 12.23 -12.98
C GLU A 100 3.84 10.84 -13.31
N SER A 101 5.05 10.50 -12.88
CA SER A 101 5.67 9.16 -13.06
C SER A 101 4.86 8.03 -12.42
N MET A 102 4.06 8.33 -11.39
CA MET A 102 3.20 7.37 -10.72
C MET A 102 1.91 7.02 -11.50
N LEU A 103 1.41 7.94 -12.33
CA LEU A 103 0.09 7.85 -13.01
C LEU A 103 0.13 6.98 -14.27
#